data_AF-A0A5D0HSR0-F1
#
_entry.id   AF-A0A5D0HSR0-F1
#
_cell.length_a   1.000
_cell.length_b   1.000
_cell.length_c   1.000
_cell.angle_alpha   90.00
_cell.angle_beta   90.00
_cell.angle_gamma   90.00
#
_symmetry.space_group_name_H-M   'P 1'
#
loop_
_entity.id
_entity.type
_entity.pdbx_description
1 polymer ?
#
loop_
_entity_poly.entity_id
_entity_poly.type
_entity_poly.pdbx_seq_one_letter_code
_entity_poly.pdbx_strand_id
1 'polypeptide(L)'
;MKTLFLIFFLLATCHTAVSQSNDPNRDIETKSVFKCHPNPVENDLFIVGTHKIKSVEFIDVLGKRAAIYLFNKSIIKLDVSYLKSGIYLLQVIDENNKVETKKLVVK
;
A
#
# COMPACT_ATOMS: atom_id res chain seq x y z
N MET A 1 16.38 -35.70 36.77
CA MET A 1 16.33 -34.91 35.51
C MET A 1 14.92 -34.38 35.21
N LYS A 2 14.24 -33.78 36.19
CA LYS A 2 12.90 -33.15 36.01
C LYS A 2 12.84 -31.74 36.59
N THR A 3 13.71 -31.42 37.55
CA THR A 3 13.85 -30.11 38.16
C THR A 3 14.68 -29.12 37.33
N LEU A 4 15.48 -29.59 36.36
CA LEU A 4 16.29 -28.73 35.50
C LEU A 4 15.50 -28.14 34.31
N PHE A 5 14.38 -28.77 33.92
CA PHE A 5 13.51 -28.26 32.85
C PHE A 5 12.57 -27.15 33.33
N LEU A 6 12.37 -27.02 34.65
CA LEU A 6 11.47 -26.03 35.27
C LEU A 6 12.09 -24.61 35.37
N ILE A 7 13.40 -24.47 35.22
CA ILE A 7 14.09 -23.16 35.32
C ILE A 7 14.11 -22.44 33.97
N PHE A 8 13.98 -23.16 32.84
CA PHE A 8 13.99 -22.55 31.50
C PHE A 8 12.64 -21.87 31.15
N PHE A 9 11.57 -22.15 31.90
CA PHE A 9 10.23 -21.60 31.65
C PHE A 9 9.96 -20.27 32.38
N LEU A 10 10.84 -19.83 33.29
CA LEU A 10 10.65 -18.63 34.13
C LEU A 10 11.33 -17.35 33.59
N LEU A 11 12.07 -17.43 32.48
CA LEU A 11 12.79 -16.29 31.90
C LEU A 11 12.16 -15.73 30.60
N ALA A 12 10.99 -16.26 30.18
CA ALA A 12 10.37 -15.89 28.90
C ALA A 12 9.22 -14.86 29.01
N THR A 13 8.89 -14.35 30.19
CA THR A 13 7.83 -13.33 30.34
C THR A 13 8.42 -11.94 30.63
N CYS A 14 9.25 -11.43 29.72
CA CYS A 14 9.41 -9.98 29.63
C CYS A 14 8.14 -9.41 29.00
N HIS A 15 7.23 -8.97 29.87
CA HIS A 15 6.07 -8.16 29.50
C HIS A 15 6.56 -6.90 28.78
N THR A 16 6.37 -6.82 27.46
CA THR A 16 6.30 -5.51 26.80
C THR A 16 4.91 -4.96 27.08
N ALA A 17 4.78 -4.22 28.19
CA ALA A 17 3.63 -3.37 28.39
C ALA A 17 3.69 -2.24 27.34
N VAL A 18 3.05 -2.46 26.19
CA VAL A 18 2.75 -1.39 25.24
C VAL A 18 1.67 -0.53 25.88
N SER A 19 2.06 0.62 26.43
CA SER A 19 1.13 1.67 26.82
C SER A 19 0.75 2.44 25.56
N GLN A 20 -0.37 2.08 24.92
CA GLN A 20 -1.00 2.97 23.95
C GLN A 20 -1.81 4.01 24.71
N SER A 21 -1.31 5.25 24.72
CA SER A 21 -2.16 6.39 25.02
C SER A 21 -3.14 6.55 23.87
N ASN A 22 -4.42 6.28 24.13
CA ASN A 22 -5.50 6.64 23.23
C ASN A 22 -5.61 8.17 23.25
N ASP A 23 -4.91 8.82 22.33
CA ASP A 23 -5.20 10.18 21.92
C ASP A 23 -6.27 10.12 20.83
N PRO A 24 -7.56 10.40 21.13
CA PRO A 24 -8.67 10.24 20.20
C PRO A 24 -8.63 11.24 19.03
N ASN A 25 -7.62 12.11 18.95
CA ASN A 25 -7.54 13.20 17.99
C ASN A 25 -6.23 13.26 17.18
N ARG A 26 -5.43 12.20 17.19
CA ARG A 26 -4.39 12.01 16.18
C ARG A 26 -4.99 11.40 14.92
N ASP A 27 -5.75 12.21 14.19
CA ASP A 27 -5.81 12.05 12.74
C ASP A 27 -4.37 12.24 12.26
N ILE A 28 -3.63 11.14 12.09
CA ILE A 28 -2.42 11.19 11.29
C ILE A 28 -2.92 11.56 9.90
N GLU A 29 -2.87 12.85 9.55
CA GLU A 29 -2.90 13.29 8.17
C GLU A 29 -1.65 12.72 7.50
N THR A 30 -1.67 11.42 7.20
CA THR A 30 -0.75 10.81 6.27
C THR A 30 -1.10 11.42 4.92
N LYS A 31 -0.42 12.52 4.60
CA LYS A 31 -0.56 13.23 3.33
C LYS A 31 -0.45 12.20 2.20
N SER A 32 -1.58 11.90 1.56
CA SER A 32 -1.67 10.90 0.50
C SER A 32 -0.73 11.26 -0.64
N VAL A 33 -0.05 10.26 -1.19
CA VAL A 33 0.90 10.41 -2.29
C VAL A 33 0.15 10.65 -3.61
N PHE A 34 -1.02 10.03 -3.79
CA PHE A 34 -1.80 10.19 -5.01
C PHE A 34 -3.31 9.98 -4.81
N LYS A 35 -4.11 10.49 -5.75
CA LYS A 35 -5.53 10.14 -5.94
C LYS A 35 -5.69 9.45 -7.29
N CYS A 36 -6.65 8.55 -7.42
CA CYS A 36 -6.96 7.91 -8.69
C CYS A 36 -8.48 7.84 -8.93
N HIS A 37 -8.89 8.03 -10.18
CA HIS A 37 -10.29 7.94 -10.60
C HIS A 37 -10.40 7.59 -12.09
N PRO A 38 -11.53 7.03 -12.54
CA PRO A 38 -12.61 6.47 -11.73
C PRO A 38 -12.15 5.20 -11.00
N ASN A 39 -12.91 4.80 -9.98
CA ASN A 39 -12.77 3.50 -9.32
C ASN A 39 -14.18 3.07 -8.88
N PRO A 40 -14.83 2.07 -9.52
CA PRO A 40 -14.28 1.16 -10.53
C PRO A 40 -13.91 1.82 -11.87
N VAL A 41 -12.93 1.26 -12.58
CA VAL A 41 -12.45 1.72 -13.90
C VAL A 41 -12.74 0.69 -15.00
N GLU A 42 -13.02 1.17 -16.21
CA GLU A 42 -13.21 0.35 -17.42
C GLU A 42 -11.98 0.47 -18.32
N ASN A 43 -11.76 1.66 -18.91
CA ASN A 43 -10.71 1.85 -19.91
C ASN A 43 -9.62 2.81 -19.44
N ASP A 44 -9.98 4.03 -19.07
CA ASP A 44 -9.00 5.07 -18.75
C ASP A 44 -8.92 5.33 -17.24
N LEU A 45 -7.75 5.10 -16.64
CA LEU A 45 -7.45 5.45 -15.26
C LEU A 45 -6.66 6.76 -15.21
N PHE A 46 -7.14 7.71 -14.41
CA PHE A 46 -6.43 8.93 -14.07
C PHE A 46 -5.77 8.80 -12.71
N ILE A 47 -4.49 9.15 -12.64
CA ILE A 47 -3.69 9.14 -11.42
C ILE A 47 -3.10 10.55 -11.23
N VAL A 48 -3.42 11.17 -10.09
CA VAL A 48 -2.99 12.52 -9.73
C VAL A 48 -2.12 12.43 -8.47
N GLY A 49 -0.81 12.56 -8.65
CA GLY A 49 0.17 12.60 -7.58
C GLY A 49 0.23 13.98 -6.91
N THR A 50 0.45 13.98 -5.59
CA THR A 50 0.83 15.16 -4.81
C THR A 50 2.20 15.71 -5.26
N HIS A 51 3.08 14.82 -5.71
CA HIS A 51 4.38 15.09 -6.31
C HIS A 51 4.46 14.40 -7.68
N LYS A 52 5.57 14.59 -8.41
CA LYS A 52 5.74 13.81 -9.66
C LYS A 52 5.81 12.33 -9.32
N ILE A 53 5.12 11.53 -10.11
CA ILE A 53 5.09 10.08 -9.97
C ILE A 53 6.28 9.52 -10.74
N LYS A 54 7.06 8.67 -10.06
CA LYS A 54 8.21 7.94 -10.59
C LYS A 54 7.79 6.62 -11.20
N SER A 55 6.91 5.88 -10.53
CA SER A 55 6.39 4.60 -11.05
C SER A 55 4.98 4.30 -10.59
N VAL A 56 4.28 3.54 -11.41
CA VAL A 56 2.96 2.96 -11.13
C VAL A 56 3.03 1.46 -11.42
N GLU A 57 2.68 0.64 -10.45
CA GLU A 57 2.67 -0.82 -10.56
C GLU A 57 1.28 -1.37 -10.24
N PHE A 58 0.81 -2.30 -11.07
CA PHE A 58 -0.44 -3.04 -10.89
C PHE A 58 -0.09 -4.44 -10.44
N ILE A 59 -0.55 -4.81 -9.24
CA ILE A 59 -0.30 -6.12 -8.64
C ILE A 59 -1.65 -6.79 -8.44
N ASP A 60 -1.81 -8.03 -8.93
CA ASP A 60 -3.06 -8.77 -8.73
C ASP A 60 -3.19 -9.30 -7.28
N VAL A 61 -4.35 -9.89 -6.96
CA VAL A 61 -4.65 -10.42 -5.62
C VAL A 61 -3.74 -11.56 -5.18
N LEU A 62 -3.00 -12.19 -6.11
CA LEU A 62 -2.03 -13.25 -5.82
C LEU A 62 -0.61 -12.69 -5.64
N GLY A 63 -0.44 -11.37 -5.72
CA GLY A 63 0.86 -10.71 -5.61
C GLY A 63 1.66 -10.70 -6.91
N LYS A 64 1.08 -11.12 -8.05
CA LYS A 64 1.77 -11.08 -9.34
C LYS A 64 1.69 -9.67 -9.93
N ARG A 65 2.86 -9.16 -10.36
CA ARG A 65 2.97 -7.93 -11.13
C ARG A 65 2.31 -8.10 -12.51
N ALA A 66 1.17 -7.42 -12.70
CA ALA A 66 0.44 -7.41 -13.95
C ALA A 66 0.99 -6.37 -14.93
N ALA A 67 1.40 -5.20 -14.44
CA ALA A 67 2.01 -4.15 -15.25
C ALA A 67 2.86 -3.21 -14.39
N ILE A 68 3.85 -2.56 -15.00
CA ILE A 68 4.65 -1.51 -14.38
C ILE A 68 4.97 -0.42 -15.40
N TYR A 69 4.86 0.83 -14.98
CA TYR A 69 5.09 2.02 -15.78
C TYR A 69 5.98 3.01 -15.05
N LEU A 70 6.85 3.69 -15.79
CA LEU A 70 7.71 4.74 -15.28
C LEU A 70 7.26 6.10 -15.80
N PHE A 71 7.27 7.10 -14.93
CA PHE A 71 6.82 8.45 -15.23
C PHE A 71 7.75 9.50 -14.64
N ASN A 72 7.53 10.74 -15.06
CA ASN A 72 8.10 11.95 -14.46
C ASN A 72 7.06 13.08 -14.55
N LYS A 73 5.81 12.77 -14.18
CA LYS A 73 4.63 13.64 -14.30
C LYS A 73 3.77 13.51 -13.05
N SER A 74 3.07 14.58 -12.68
CA SER A 74 2.13 14.56 -11.54
C SER A 74 0.74 14.10 -11.94
N ILE A 75 0.37 14.18 -13.22
CA ILE A 75 -0.92 13.73 -13.74
C ILE A 75 -0.66 12.72 -14.86
N ILE A 76 -1.25 11.54 -14.73
CA ILE A 76 -1.10 10.42 -15.65
C ILE A 76 -2.50 9.96 -16.07
N LYS A 77 -2.67 9.77 -17.37
CA LYS A 77 -3.79 9.01 -17.96
C LYS A 77 -3.21 7.70 -18.45
N LEU A 78 -3.78 6.58 -18.01
CA LEU A 78 -3.35 5.25 -18.39
C LEU A 78 -4.53 4.46 -18.96
N ASP A 79 -4.36 3.89 -20.14
CA ASP A 79 -5.28 2.88 -20.67
C ASP A 79 -5.06 1.59 -19.89
N VAL A 80 -6.12 1.05 -19.28
CA VAL A 80 -6.15 -0.19 -18.50
C VAL A 80 -7.09 -1.23 -19.12
N SER A 81 -7.62 -0.99 -20.32
CA SER A 81 -8.56 -1.89 -21.00
C SER A 81 -8.00 -3.30 -21.29
N TYR A 82 -6.66 -3.44 -21.28
CA TYR A 82 -5.99 -4.73 -21.44
C TYR A 82 -5.92 -5.56 -20.13
N LEU A 83 -6.20 -4.95 -18.97
CA LEU A 83 -6.26 -5.66 -17.70
C LEU A 83 -7.56 -6.47 -17.62
N LYS A 84 -7.47 -7.66 -17.02
CA LYS A 84 -8.67 -8.46 -16.76
C LYS A 84 -9.49 -7.81 -15.65
N SER A 85 -10.81 -7.93 -15.73
CA SER A 85 -11.73 -7.55 -14.67
C SER A 85 -11.31 -8.16 -13.33
N GLY A 86 -11.27 -7.35 -12.27
CA GLY A 86 -10.87 -7.81 -10.95
C GLY A 86 -10.34 -6.71 -10.03
N ILE A 87 -9.79 -7.15 -8.89
CA ILE A 87 -9.18 -6.26 -7.90
C ILE A 87 -7.67 -6.26 -8.10
N TYR A 88 -7.08 -5.06 -8.06
CA TYR A 88 -5.64 -4.85 -8.11
C TYR A 88 -5.19 -4.00 -6.94
N LEU A 89 -3.95 -4.22 -6.51
CA LEU A 89 -3.20 -3.29 -5.69
C LEU A 89 -2.43 -2.37 -6.64
N LEU A 90 -2.81 -1.09 -6.65
CA LEU A 90 -2.16 -0.03 -7.40
C LEU A 90 -1.11 0.62 -6.51
N GLN A 91 0.15 0.29 -6.72
CA GLN A 91 1.28 0.87 -6.01
C GLN A 91 1.86 2.04 -6.81
N VAL A 92 2.03 3.18 -6.14
CA VAL A 92 2.60 4.40 -6.73
C VAL A 92 3.79 4.84 -5.90
N ILE A 93 4.90 5.16 -6.59
CA ILE A 93 6.10 5.72 -5.99
C ILE A 93 6.28 7.13 -6.54
N ASP A 94 6.44 8.12 -5.67
CA ASP A 94 6.72 9.50 -6.07
C ASP A 94 8.22 9.79 -6.25
N GLU A 95 8.55 11.00 -6.68
CA GLU A 95 9.93 11.48 -6.84
C GLU A 95 10.72 11.53 -5.53
N ASN A 96 10.04 11.62 -4.39
CA ASN A 96 10.65 11.58 -3.05
C ASN A 96 10.81 10.15 -2.52
N ASN A 97 10.52 9.14 -3.34
CA ASN A 97 10.50 7.71 -2.99
C ASN A 97 9.47 7.35 -1.91
N LYS A 98 8.42 8.15 -1.73
CA LYS A 98 7.26 7.76 -0.93
C LYS A 98 6.44 6.75 -1.71
N VAL A 99 6.03 5.68 -1.03
CA VAL A 99 5.23 4.60 -1.61
C VAL A 99 3.84 4.65 -0.99
N GLU A 100 2.81 4.65 -1.85
CA GLU A 100 1.42 4.46 -1.42
C GLU A 100 0.79 3.36 -2.28
N THR A 101 -0.02 2.51 -1.68
CA THR A 101 -0.74 1.44 -2.37
C THR A 101 -2.23 1.58 -2.13
N LYS A 102 -3.05 1.55 -3.18
CA LYS A 102 -4.52 1.63 -3.09
C LYS A 102 -5.17 0.46 -3.81
N LYS A 103 -6.32 0.04 -3.32
CA LYS A 103 -7.18 -0.93 -4.01
C LYS A 103 -7.82 -0.28 -5.24
N LEU A 104 -7.67 -0.91 -6.40
CA LEU A 104 -8.32 -0.54 -7.65
C LEU A 104 -9.25 -1.67 -8.09
N VAL A 105 -10.45 -1.32 -8.55
CA VAL A 105 -11.41 -2.26 -9.15
C VAL A 105 -11.47 -2.00 -10.65
N VAL A 106 -11.07 -2.98 -11.46
CA VAL A 106 -11.17 -2.97 -12.92
C VAL A 106 -12.41 -3.78 -13.31
N LYS A 107 -13.26 -3.24 -14.19
CA LYS A 107 -14.47 -3.91 -14.68
C LYS A 107 -14.17 -4.89 -15.80
#